data_AF-A0A9X9LE66-F1
#
_entry.id   AF-A0A9X9LE66-F1
#
_cell.length_a   1.000
_cell.length_b   1.000
_cell.length_c   1.000
_cell.angle_alpha   90.00
_cell.angle_beta   90.00
_cell.angle_gamma   90.00
#
_symmetry.space_group_name_H-M   'P 1'
#
loop_
_entity.id
_entity.type
_entity.pdbx_description
1 polymer ?
#
loop_
_entity_poly.entity_id
_entity_poly.type
_entity_poly.pdbx_seq_one_letter_code
_entity_poly.pdbx_strand_id
1 'polypeptide(L)'
;MVALQHFAGRWYLQIIRFLLLFSNIIPISLRVNLDMGKIVYSWVIRRDSKIPGTVVRSSTIPEQLGRISYLLTDKTGTLTQNEMVFKRLHLGTVAYSLDSMDEVQSHIFSVYTQQSQDPPAQKGPTLTTKVRRTMSSRVHEAVKAIALCHNVTPVYESNGVTDQAEAEKQYEDSCRVYQASSPDEVALVQWTESVGLTLVGRDQSSMQLRTPGDQILNFTILQIFPFTYESKRMGVIVRDESTGEITFYMKGADVVMAGIVQYNDWLEEECGNMAREGLRVLVVAKKSLAEEQYQDFEARYVQAKLSVHDRSLKVATVIESLEMEMELLCLTGVEDRLQADVRPTLETLRNAGIKVWMLTGDKLETATCTAKNAHLVTRNQDIHVFRLVTNRSEAHLELNAFRRKHDCALVISGDSLEVCLKYYEYEFMELACQCPAVVCCRCTPTQKAQIVRLLQERTGKLTCAVGDGGNDVSMIQESDCGVGVEGKEGKQASLAADFSITQFKHLGRLLMVHGRNSYKRSAALSQFVIHRSLCISTMQAVFSSVFYFASVPLYQGFLIIG
;
A
#
# COMPACT_ATOMS: atom_id res chain seq x y z
N MET A 1 53.39 32.73 -16.26
CA MET A 1 53.83 34.13 -16.44
C MET A 1 55.08 34.44 -15.63
N VAL A 2 55.08 34.32 -14.30
CA VAL A 2 56.28 34.58 -13.46
C VAL A 2 57.49 33.68 -13.83
N ALA A 3 57.23 32.40 -14.13
CA ALA A 3 58.27 31.49 -14.64
C ALA A 3 58.83 31.91 -16.02
N LEU A 4 58.00 32.50 -16.89
CA LEU A 4 58.44 33.03 -18.20
C LEU A 4 59.30 34.29 -18.05
N GLN A 5 59.14 35.03 -16.95
CA GLN A 5 60.03 36.13 -16.54
C GLN A 5 61.25 35.64 -15.75
N HIS A 6 61.55 34.34 -15.74
CA HIS A 6 62.72 33.74 -15.08
C HIS A 6 62.84 34.07 -13.58
N PHE A 7 61.70 34.26 -12.90
CA PHE A 7 61.66 34.64 -11.48
C PHE A 7 62.47 35.92 -11.14
N ALA A 8 62.58 36.84 -12.09
CA ALA A 8 63.32 38.09 -11.89
C ALA A 8 62.67 39.01 -10.84
N GLY A 9 63.49 39.61 -9.98
CA GLY A 9 63.05 40.60 -8.98
C GLY A 9 62.24 40.01 -7.81
N ARG A 10 61.25 40.77 -7.30
CA ARG A 10 60.34 40.33 -6.22
C ARG A 10 59.25 39.40 -6.75
N TRP A 11 59.67 38.25 -7.29
CA TRP A 11 58.82 37.26 -7.95
C TRP A 11 57.63 36.81 -7.08
N TYR A 12 57.80 36.69 -5.77
CA TYR A 12 56.75 36.31 -4.82
C TYR A 12 55.60 37.33 -4.79
N LEU A 13 55.90 38.64 -4.89
CA LEU A 13 54.87 39.68 -5.00
C LEU A 13 54.12 39.60 -6.33
N GLN A 14 54.82 39.27 -7.42
CA GLN A 14 54.19 39.10 -8.73
C GLN A 14 53.26 37.88 -8.76
N ILE A 15 53.64 36.77 -8.11
CA ILE A 15 52.75 35.60 -7.96
C ILE A 15 51.46 35.99 -7.24
N ILE A 16 51.56 36.69 -6.10
CA ILE A 16 50.39 37.14 -5.34
C ILE A 16 49.53 38.08 -6.18
N ARG A 17 50.13 39.02 -6.92
CA ARG A 17 49.42 39.93 -7.81
C ARG A 17 48.67 39.19 -8.92
N PHE A 18 49.30 38.20 -9.57
CA PHE A 18 48.63 37.39 -10.58
C PHE A 18 47.53 36.51 -9.99
N LEU A 19 47.71 35.99 -8.78
CA LEU A 19 46.68 35.21 -8.10
C LEU A 19 45.45 36.07 -7.79
N LEU A 20 45.65 37.31 -7.34
CA LEU A 20 44.56 38.28 -7.15
C LEU A 20 43.89 38.64 -8.48
N LEU A 21 44.69 38.86 -9.53
CA LEU A 21 44.20 39.22 -10.87
C LEU A 21 43.35 38.09 -11.50
N PHE A 22 43.76 36.84 -11.33
CA PHE A 22 43.06 35.67 -11.86
C PHE A 22 42.05 35.08 -10.87
N SER A 23 41.84 35.67 -9.70
CA SER A 23 40.84 35.21 -8.72
C SER A 23 39.42 35.16 -9.32
N ASN A 24 39.13 36.03 -10.29
CA ASN A 24 37.88 36.07 -11.05
C ASN A 24 37.59 34.82 -11.91
N ILE A 25 38.57 33.90 -12.05
CA ILE A 25 38.37 32.61 -12.73
C ILE A 25 37.38 31.72 -11.99
N ILE A 26 37.29 31.86 -10.66
CA ILE A 26 36.28 31.23 -9.83
C ILE A 26 35.18 32.28 -9.58
N PRO A 27 34.04 32.22 -10.28
CA PRO A 27 32.97 33.19 -10.10
C PRO A 27 32.39 33.12 -8.68
N ILE A 28 32.62 34.16 -7.88
CA ILE A 28 32.01 34.33 -6.56
C ILE A 28 30.47 34.34 -6.67
N SER A 29 29.94 34.87 -7.78
CA SER A 29 28.51 34.94 -8.06
C SER A 29 27.86 33.61 -8.44
N LEU A 30 28.63 32.53 -8.67
CA LEU A 30 28.07 31.23 -9.07
C LEU A 30 27.08 30.70 -8.04
N ARG A 31 27.47 30.70 -6.76
CA ARG A 31 26.63 30.21 -5.68
C ARG A 31 25.33 31.01 -5.56
N VAL A 32 25.45 32.35 -5.58
CA VAL A 32 24.29 33.26 -5.46
C VAL A 32 23.32 33.06 -6.64
N ASN A 33 23.83 32.96 -7.87
CA ASN A 33 22.99 32.74 -9.05
C ASN A 33 22.25 31.39 -8.98
N LEU A 34 22.92 30.33 -8.51
CA LEU A 34 22.28 29.03 -8.34
C LEU A 34 21.22 29.06 -7.24
N ASP A 35 21.51 29.68 -6.10
CA ASP A 35 20.55 29.82 -5.01
C ASP A 35 19.31 30.62 -5.44
N MET A 36 19.49 31.69 -6.21
CA MET A 36 18.37 32.45 -6.81
C MET A 36 17.58 31.60 -7.81
N GLY A 37 18.27 30.84 -8.67
CA GLY A 37 17.61 29.91 -9.61
C GLY A 37 16.74 28.89 -8.89
N LYS A 38 17.25 28.32 -7.80
CA LYS A 38 16.53 27.34 -6.97
C LYS A 38 15.25 27.91 -6.36
N ILE A 39 15.28 29.13 -5.84
CA ILE A 39 14.10 29.83 -5.32
C ILE A 39 13.04 29.99 -6.42
N VAL A 40 13.45 30.37 -7.63
CA VAL A 40 12.54 30.48 -8.77
C VAL A 40 11.95 29.12 -9.13
N TYR A 41 12.73 28.04 -9.12
CA TYR A 41 12.22 26.69 -9.39
C TYR A 41 11.19 26.26 -8.35
N SER A 42 11.46 26.47 -7.05
CA SER A 42 10.51 26.20 -5.96
C SER A 42 9.20 26.99 -6.12
N TRP A 43 9.29 28.26 -6.55
CA TRP A 43 8.12 29.08 -6.81
C TRP A 43 7.30 28.59 -8.01
N VAL A 44 7.96 28.15 -9.08
CA VAL A 44 7.29 27.54 -10.25
C VAL A 44 6.59 26.25 -9.87
N ILE A 45 7.21 25.39 -9.06
CA ILE A 45 6.60 24.15 -8.56
C ILE A 45 5.31 24.45 -7.78
N ARG A 46 5.35 25.44 -6.88
CA ARG A 46 4.19 25.82 -6.05
C ARG A 46 3.01 26.39 -6.84
N ARG A 47 3.26 26.98 -8.02
CA ARG A 47 2.23 27.58 -8.88
C ARG A 47 1.71 26.66 -9.98
N ASP A 48 2.19 25.42 -10.07
CA ASP A 48 1.79 24.52 -11.13
C ASP A 48 0.36 23.99 -10.92
N SER A 49 -0.52 24.27 -11.88
CA SER A 49 -1.94 23.90 -11.83
C SER A 49 -2.19 22.39 -11.86
N LYS A 50 -1.22 21.60 -12.37
CA LYS A 50 -1.34 20.13 -12.46
C LYS A 50 -0.92 19.39 -11.18
N ILE A 51 -0.31 20.09 -10.21
CA ILE A 51 0.05 19.56 -8.90
C ILE A 51 -0.47 20.51 -7.80
N PRO A 52 -1.80 20.70 -7.72
CA PRO A 52 -2.39 21.68 -6.81
C PRO A 52 -2.09 21.33 -5.34
N GLY A 53 -1.86 22.35 -4.52
CA GLY A 53 -1.57 22.18 -3.10
C GLY A 53 -0.14 21.74 -2.79
N THR A 54 0.75 21.64 -3.79
CA THR A 54 2.16 21.29 -3.55
C THR A 54 2.87 22.38 -2.75
N VAL A 55 3.45 22.02 -1.61
CA VAL A 55 4.22 22.93 -0.75
C VAL A 55 5.69 22.55 -0.81
N VAL A 56 6.53 23.44 -1.33
CA VAL A 56 7.99 23.32 -1.24
C VAL A 56 8.45 23.92 0.09
N ARG A 57 9.01 23.11 0.98
CA ARG A 57 9.59 23.53 2.27
C ARG A 57 11.08 23.77 2.16
N SER A 58 11.80 22.90 1.46
CA SER A 58 13.23 23.06 1.20
C SER A 58 13.47 23.61 -0.21
N SER A 59 14.03 24.82 -0.29
CA SER A 59 14.30 25.47 -1.58
C SER A 59 15.61 25.03 -2.22
N THR A 60 16.48 24.28 -1.52
CA THR A 60 17.84 23.94 -2.01
C THR A 60 17.88 22.68 -2.88
N ILE A 61 16.83 21.85 -2.80
CA ILE A 61 16.71 20.50 -3.36
C ILE A 61 16.12 20.39 -4.79
N PRO A 62 15.40 21.37 -5.40
CA PRO A 62 14.73 21.16 -6.69
C PRO A 62 15.59 20.58 -7.83
N GLU A 63 16.89 20.85 -7.84
CA GLU A 63 17.82 20.29 -8.83
C GLU A 63 18.22 18.82 -8.58
N GLN A 64 18.18 18.36 -7.33
CA GLN A 64 18.45 16.98 -6.95
C GLN A 64 17.32 16.05 -7.42
N LEU A 65 16.08 16.57 -7.51
CA LEU A 65 14.93 15.83 -8.01
C LEU A 65 15.16 15.17 -9.38
N GLY A 66 15.92 15.84 -10.26
CA GLY A 66 16.23 15.34 -11.61
C GLY A 66 17.29 14.23 -11.66
N ARG A 67 17.90 13.87 -10.52
CA ARG A 67 18.99 12.90 -10.39
C ARG A 67 18.65 11.69 -9.50
N ILE A 68 17.44 11.66 -8.94
CA ILE A 68 16.96 10.56 -8.12
C ILE A 68 17.02 9.25 -8.92
N SER A 69 17.58 8.21 -8.32
CA SER A 69 17.68 6.88 -8.92
C SER A 69 16.90 5.81 -8.15
N TYR A 70 16.66 6.04 -6.86
CA TYR A 70 15.86 5.16 -6.01
C TYR A 70 14.68 5.91 -5.42
N LEU A 71 13.50 5.31 -5.49
CA LEU A 71 12.31 5.76 -4.81
C LEU A 71 11.94 4.75 -3.74
N LEU A 72 11.94 5.17 -2.49
CA LEU A 72 11.40 4.41 -1.37
C LEU A 72 10.00 4.94 -1.06
N THR A 73 9.01 4.06 -1.02
CA THR A 73 7.62 4.45 -0.78
C THR A 73 7.02 3.60 0.34
N ASP A 74 6.24 4.23 1.22
CA ASP A 74 5.33 3.49 2.09
C ASP A 74 4.14 2.95 1.30
N LYS A 75 3.43 1.97 1.88
CA LYS A 75 2.25 1.33 1.31
C LYS A 75 0.96 2.02 1.77
N THR A 76 0.74 2.10 3.08
CA THR A 76 -0.54 2.55 3.65
C THR A 76 -0.60 4.06 3.55
N GLY A 77 -1.73 4.61 3.09
CA GLY A 77 -1.91 6.07 3.01
C GLY A 77 -1.08 6.78 1.93
N THR A 78 -0.01 6.16 1.43
CA THR A 78 0.82 6.65 0.31
C THR A 78 0.41 6.01 -1.02
N LEU A 79 0.50 4.68 -1.16
CA LEU A 79 0.08 3.97 -2.38
C LEU A 79 -1.40 3.61 -2.32
N THR A 80 -1.89 3.23 -1.15
CA THR A 80 -3.31 2.90 -0.93
C THR A 80 -4.05 4.04 -0.24
N GLN A 81 -5.37 4.08 -0.43
CA GLN A 81 -6.28 5.01 0.25
C GLN A 81 -6.73 4.47 1.62
N ASN A 82 -6.30 3.25 1.99
CA ASN A 82 -6.79 2.49 3.13
C ASN A 82 -8.33 2.33 3.10
N GLU A 83 -8.89 2.21 1.90
CA GLU A 83 -10.31 1.97 1.65
C GLU A 83 -10.45 0.57 1.05
N MET A 84 -10.97 -0.36 1.86
CA MET A 84 -11.21 -1.74 1.44
C MET A 84 -12.53 -1.78 0.66
N VAL A 85 -12.50 -2.35 -0.53
CA VAL A 85 -13.68 -2.43 -1.41
C VAL A 85 -13.90 -3.87 -1.85
N PHE A 86 -15.12 -4.38 -1.68
CA PHE A 86 -15.50 -5.67 -2.22
C PHE A 86 -15.53 -5.61 -3.76
N LYS A 87 -14.84 -6.54 -4.43
CA LYS A 87 -14.72 -6.53 -5.89
C LYS A 87 -15.26 -7.77 -6.56
N ARG A 88 -15.16 -8.92 -5.91
CA ARG A 88 -15.43 -10.20 -6.57
C ARG A 88 -16.05 -11.21 -5.63
N LEU A 89 -17.06 -11.91 -6.13
CA LEU A 89 -17.71 -13.05 -5.49
C LEU A 89 -17.62 -14.25 -6.43
N HIS A 90 -17.04 -15.36 -5.99
CA HIS A 90 -16.90 -16.57 -6.80
C HIS A 90 -17.66 -17.74 -6.16
N LEU A 91 -18.56 -18.40 -6.91
CA LEU A 91 -19.36 -19.54 -6.43
C LEU A 91 -18.94 -20.88 -7.07
N GLY A 92 -17.81 -20.89 -7.77
CA GLY A 92 -17.24 -22.04 -8.49
C GLY A 92 -17.73 -22.09 -9.93
N THR A 93 -19.03 -22.10 -10.14
CA THR A 93 -19.64 -22.13 -11.48
C THR A 93 -19.79 -20.75 -12.10
N VAL A 94 -19.89 -19.71 -11.27
CA VAL A 94 -20.13 -18.33 -11.69
C VAL A 94 -19.27 -17.41 -10.83
N ALA A 95 -18.68 -16.40 -11.47
CA ALA A 95 -17.94 -15.33 -10.83
C ALA A 95 -18.66 -14.00 -11.09
N TYR A 96 -19.03 -13.30 -10.03
CA TYR A 96 -19.56 -11.95 -10.11
C TYR A 96 -18.45 -10.95 -9.85
N SER A 97 -18.21 -10.10 -10.84
CA SER A 97 -17.38 -8.90 -10.75
C SER A 97 -18.27 -7.65 -10.65
N LEU A 98 -17.66 -6.47 -10.47
CA LEU A 98 -18.37 -5.19 -10.33
C LEU A 98 -19.48 -4.97 -11.37
N ASP A 99 -19.24 -5.33 -12.64
CA ASP A 99 -20.18 -5.11 -13.74
C ASP A 99 -21.40 -6.05 -13.69
N SER A 100 -21.34 -7.10 -12.87
CA SER A 100 -22.36 -8.14 -12.73
C SER A 100 -22.94 -8.22 -11.31
N MET A 101 -22.60 -7.28 -10.42
CA MET A 101 -23.09 -7.29 -9.03
C MET A 101 -24.60 -7.04 -8.94
N ASP A 102 -25.17 -6.30 -9.90
CA ASP A 102 -26.62 -6.05 -9.98
C ASP A 102 -27.43 -7.35 -10.12
N GLU A 103 -26.84 -8.39 -10.74
CA GLU A 103 -27.47 -9.70 -10.83
C GLU A 103 -27.62 -10.33 -9.45
N VAL A 104 -26.60 -10.21 -8.59
CA VAL A 104 -26.63 -10.72 -7.21
C VAL A 104 -27.78 -10.08 -6.44
N GLN A 105 -27.93 -8.76 -6.55
CA GLN A 105 -29.04 -8.03 -5.91
C GLN A 105 -30.40 -8.54 -6.40
N SER A 106 -30.55 -8.77 -7.71
CA SER A 106 -31.78 -9.32 -8.29
C SER A 106 -32.11 -10.72 -7.76
N HIS A 107 -31.08 -11.57 -7.58
CA HIS A 107 -31.24 -12.90 -7.02
C HIS A 107 -31.71 -12.85 -5.57
N ILE A 108 -31.10 -12.00 -4.73
CA ILE A 108 -31.50 -11.82 -3.32
C ILE A 108 -32.94 -11.31 -3.23
N PHE A 109 -33.26 -10.26 -4.00
CA PHE A 109 -34.61 -9.70 -4.02
C PHE A 109 -35.64 -10.77 -4.39
N SER A 110 -35.37 -11.57 -5.42
CA SER A 110 -36.30 -12.62 -5.86
C SER A 110 -36.58 -13.69 -4.80
N VAL A 111 -35.59 -14.04 -3.97
CA VAL A 111 -35.75 -15.08 -2.92
C VAL A 111 -36.59 -14.55 -1.75
N TYR A 112 -36.31 -13.34 -1.28
CA TYR A 112 -37.01 -12.76 -0.12
C TYR A 112 -38.42 -12.24 -0.46
N THR A 113 -38.66 -11.74 -1.67
CA THR A 113 -39.99 -11.32 -2.10
C THR A 113 -40.92 -12.50 -2.43
N GLN A 114 -40.38 -13.65 -2.84
CA GLN A 114 -41.20 -14.86 -3.09
C GLN A 114 -41.61 -15.58 -1.79
N GLN A 115 -40.86 -15.42 -0.69
CA GLN A 115 -41.24 -15.99 0.61
C GLN A 115 -42.43 -15.27 1.27
N SER A 116 -42.79 -14.08 0.81
CA SER A 116 -43.88 -13.25 1.38
C SER A 116 -45.26 -13.47 0.74
N GLN A 117 -45.41 -14.36 -0.24
CA GLN A 117 -46.70 -14.72 -0.84
C GLN A 117 -46.93 -16.24 -0.76
N ASP A 118 -47.97 -16.66 -0.03
CA ASP A 118 -48.52 -18.01 -0.12
C ASP A 118 -48.82 -18.39 -1.58
N PRO A 119 -48.64 -19.65 -1.99
CA PRO A 119 -48.63 -20.01 -3.40
C PRO A 119 -50.05 -20.07 -3.97
N PRO A 120 -50.33 -19.53 -5.18
CA PRO A 120 -51.40 -20.06 -5.99
C PRO A 120 -50.91 -21.32 -6.70
N ALA A 121 -51.74 -22.36 -6.66
CA ALA A 121 -51.52 -23.62 -7.33
C ALA A 121 -51.26 -23.45 -8.85
N GLN A 122 -50.50 -24.40 -9.40
CA GLN A 122 -50.29 -24.74 -10.82
C GLN A 122 -49.16 -24.02 -11.59
N LYS A 123 -48.05 -24.75 -11.77
CA LYS A 123 -47.62 -25.39 -13.05
C LYS A 123 -46.25 -26.04 -12.86
N GLY A 124 -46.07 -27.24 -13.40
CA GLY A 124 -44.87 -28.06 -13.22
C GLY A 124 -43.58 -27.34 -13.67
N PRO A 125 -42.46 -27.50 -12.96
CA PRO A 125 -41.22 -26.78 -13.28
C PRO A 125 -40.54 -27.38 -14.51
N THR A 126 -40.29 -26.54 -15.52
CA THR A 126 -39.37 -26.82 -16.65
C THR A 126 -37.91 -26.87 -16.17
N LEU A 127 -37.05 -27.66 -16.83
CA LEU A 127 -35.65 -27.91 -16.42
C LEU A 127 -34.81 -26.63 -16.23
N THR A 128 -35.05 -25.61 -17.06
CA THR A 128 -34.37 -24.29 -17.01
C THR A 128 -34.71 -23.50 -15.75
N THR A 129 -35.93 -23.68 -15.22
CA THR A 129 -36.42 -23.01 -14.00
C THR A 129 -35.83 -23.64 -12.73
N LYS A 130 -35.50 -24.93 -12.76
CA LYS A 130 -34.81 -25.62 -11.65
C LYS A 130 -33.38 -25.09 -11.49
N VAL A 131 -32.60 -25.02 -12.56
CA VAL A 131 -31.20 -24.56 -12.52
C VAL A 131 -31.10 -23.11 -12.02
N ARG A 132 -32.00 -22.22 -12.48
CA ARG A 132 -32.04 -20.82 -12.02
C ARG A 132 -32.40 -20.69 -10.53
N ARG A 133 -33.30 -21.54 -10.03
CA ARG A 133 -33.62 -21.62 -8.58
C ARG A 133 -32.43 -22.12 -7.77
N THR A 134 -31.70 -23.13 -8.24
CA THR A 134 -30.52 -23.66 -7.56
C THR A 134 -29.40 -22.62 -7.45
N MET A 135 -29.15 -21.84 -8.52
CA MET A 135 -28.16 -20.76 -8.48
C MET A 135 -28.57 -19.61 -7.56
N SER A 136 -29.83 -19.18 -7.62
CA SER A 136 -30.34 -18.11 -6.74
C SER A 136 -30.24 -18.51 -5.26
N SER A 137 -30.49 -19.79 -4.94
CA SER A 137 -30.31 -20.34 -3.60
C SER A 137 -28.84 -20.32 -3.14
N ARG A 138 -27.89 -20.74 -4.00
CA ARG A 138 -26.45 -20.71 -3.67
C ARG A 138 -25.93 -19.29 -3.46
N VAL A 139 -26.37 -18.33 -4.30
CA VAL A 139 -26.06 -16.90 -4.12
C VAL A 139 -26.58 -16.41 -2.78
N HIS A 140 -27.85 -16.69 -2.48
CA HIS A 140 -28.48 -16.29 -1.22
C HIS A 140 -27.74 -16.83 0.01
N GLU A 141 -27.39 -18.12 0.01
CA GLU A 141 -26.64 -18.73 1.11
C GLU A 141 -25.24 -18.13 1.27
N ALA A 142 -24.54 -17.86 0.17
CA ALA A 142 -23.24 -17.21 0.20
C ALA A 142 -23.33 -15.78 0.79
N VAL A 143 -24.31 -14.97 0.36
CA VAL A 143 -24.46 -13.61 0.90
C VAL A 143 -24.92 -13.65 2.36
N LYS A 144 -25.83 -14.57 2.73
CA LYS A 144 -26.24 -14.80 4.12
C LYS A 144 -25.04 -15.19 4.99
N ALA A 145 -24.15 -16.06 4.51
CA ALA A 145 -22.94 -16.45 5.23
C ALA A 145 -21.99 -15.26 5.46
N ILE A 146 -21.79 -14.40 4.44
CA ILE A 146 -20.95 -13.20 4.55
C ILE A 146 -21.57 -12.20 5.52
N ALA A 147 -22.89 -12.02 5.48
CA ALA A 147 -23.64 -11.11 6.35
C ALA A 147 -23.71 -11.57 7.82
N LEU A 148 -23.45 -12.85 8.11
CA LEU A 148 -23.48 -13.40 9.47
C LEU A 148 -22.07 -13.64 10.05
N CYS A 149 -21.12 -14.07 9.22
CA CYS A 149 -19.76 -14.39 9.64
C CYS A 149 -18.87 -13.15 9.69
N HIS A 150 -19.06 -12.29 10.69
CA HIS A 150 -18.21 -11.11 10.94
C HIS A 150 -18.28 -10.68 12.41
N ASN A 151 -17.48 -9.68 12.83
CA ASN A 151 -17.56 -9.03 14.14
C ASN A 151 -17.87 -7.53 14.07
N VAL A 152 -18.30 -7.03 12.91
CA VAL A 152 -18.76 -5.64 12.68
C VAL A 152 -19.98 -5.29 13.54
N THR A 153 -19.95 -4.11 14.17
CA THR A 153 -21.08 -3.51 14.90
C THR A 153 -21.59 -2.27 14.17
N PRO A 154 -22.92 -2.13 13.94
CA PRO A 154 -23.50 -0.89 13.42
C PRO A 154 -23.56 0.18 14.52
N VAL A 155 -23.07 1.38 14.19
CA VAL A 155 -23.17 2.57 15.05
C VAL A 155 -24.06 3.59 14.37
N TYR A 156 -25.01 4.15 15.12
CA TYR A 156 -25.94 5.17 14.62
C TYR A 156 -25.52 6.53 15.15
N GLU A 157 -25.14 7.46 14.28
CA GLU A 157 -24.84 8.83 14.69
C GLU A 157 -26.14 9.61 14.91
N SER A 158 -26.39 10.00 16.17
CA SER A 158 -27.53 10.84 16.54
C SER A 158 -27.22 12.30 16.30
N ASN A 159 -27.45 12.79 15.08
CA ASN A 159 -27.53 14.23 14.84
C ASN A 159 -28.86 14.75 15.39
N GLY A 160 -28.83 15.26 16.62
CA GLY A 160 -30.00 15.59 17.45
C GLY A 160 -31.05 16.50 16.80
N VAL A 161 -32.05 15.90 16.16
CA VAL A 161 -33.33 16.53 15.88
C VAL A 161 -34.43 15.57 16.33
N THR A 162 -35.17 16.01 17.34
CA THR A 162 -36.41 15.41 17.83
C THR A 162 -37.57 15.71 16.88
N ASP A 163 -38.50 14.76 16.81
CA ASP A 163 -39.85 14.84 16.24
C ASP A 163 -40.00 14.60 14.73
N GLN A 164 -40.17 13.32 14.32
CA GLN A 164 -41.37 12.80 13.62
C GLN A 164 -41.11 11.37 13.10
N ALA A 165 -41.82 10.40 13.68
CA ALA A 165 -41.62 8.94 13.60
C ALA A 165 -41.67 8.27 12.21
N GLU A 166 -41.98 9.00 11.13
CA GLU A 166 -42.04 8.45 9.77
C GLU A 166 -40.92 8.97 8.85
N ALA A 167 -40.30 10.10 9.19
CA ALA A 167 -39.08 10.57 8.52
C ALA A 167 -37.80 9.89 9.06
N GLU A 168 -37.89 9.26 10.24
CA GLU A 168 -36.78 8.64 10.96
C GLU A 168 -36.19 7.40 10.25
N LYS A 169 -37.00 6.57 9.56
CA LYS A 169 -36.52 5.31 8.95
C LYS A 169 -35.61 5.51 7.73
N GLN A 170 -35.89 6.50 6.87
CA GLN A 170 -35.01 6.83 5.74
C GLN A 170 -33.78 7.65 6.20
N TYR A 171 -33.89 8.37 7.32
CA TYR A 171 -32.78 9.10 7.93
C TYR A 171 -31.80 8.16 8.65
N GLU A 172 -32.28 7.10 9.31
CA GLU A 172 -31.48 6.12 10.05
C GLU A 172 -30.53 5.30 9.16
N ASP A 173 -30.88 5.02 7.91
CA ASP A 173 -29.99 4.33 6.96
C ASP A 173 -28.88 5.26 6.43
N SER A 174 -29.06 6.58 6.45
CA SER A 174 -28.02 7.53 6.02
C SER A 174 -26.96 7.83 7.09
N CYS A 175 -27.28 7.59 8.37
CA CYS A 175 -26.42 7.88 9.52
C CYS A 175 -25.78 6.62 10.14
N ARG A 176 -25.84 5.47 9.46
CA ARG A 176 -25.25 4.21 9.94
C ARG A 176 -23.79 4.10 9.51
N VAL A 177 -22.91 3.96 10.49
CA VAL A 177 -21.48 3.71 10.27
C VAL A 177 -21.12 2.35 10.86
N TYR A 178 -20.47 1.53 10.05
CA TYR A 178 -19.99 0.22 10.48
C TYR A 178 -18.60 0.33 11.11
N GLN A 179 -18.47 -0.22 12.32
CA GLN A 179 -17.19 -0.26 13.03
C GLN A 179 -16.78 -1.71 13.29
N ALA A 180 -15.52 -2.02 13.01
CA ALA A 180 -14.92 -3.32 13.30
C ALA A 180 -13.41 -3.19 13.56
N SER A 181 -12.81 -4.27 14.04
CA SER A 181 -11.35 -4.35 14.22
C SER A 181 -10.59 -4.50 12.89
N SER A 182 -11.25 -5.02 11.86
CA SER A 182 -10.66 -5.22 10.53
C SER A 182 -11.48 -4.47 9.48
N PRO A 183 -10.84 -3.63 8.64
CA PRO A 183 -11.53 -2.92 7.57
C PRO A 183 -12.04 -3.87 6.48
N ASP A 184 -11.42 -5.03 6.30
CA ASP A 184 -11.84 -6.06 5.33
C ASP A 184 -13.25 -6.59 5.68
N GLU A 185 -13.58 -6.69 6.98
CA GLU A 185 -14.92 -7.08 7.42
C GLU A 185 -15.96 -5.98 7.20
N VAL A 186 -15.57 -4.72 7.44
CA VAL A 186 -16.44 -3.57 7.18
C VAL A 186 -16.81 -3.54 5.70
N ALA A 187 -15.85 -3.75 4.80
CA ALA A 187 -16.09 -3.80 3.36
C ALA A 187 -17.05 -4.94 2.96
N LEU A 188 -16.94 -6.11 3.61
CA LEU A 188 -17.86 -7.23 3.38
C LEU A 188 -19.30 -6.87 3.80
N VAL A 189 -19.49 -6.26 4.97
CA VAL A 189 -20.82 -5.89 5.49
C VAL A 189 -21.43 -4.71 4.73
N GLN A 190 -20.63 -3.72 4.36
CA GLN A 190 -21.06 -2.63 3.46
C GLN A 190 -21.51 -3.18 2.11
N TRP A 191 -20.81 -4.19 1.60
CA TRP A 191 -21.24 -4.86 0.38
C TRP A 191 -22.56 -5.62 0.59
N THR A 192 -22.74 -6.37 1.67
CA THR A 192 -24.02 -7.08 1.90
C THR A 192 -25.19 -6.10 2.01
N GLU A 193 -24.99 -4.94 2.63
CA GLU A 193 -25.97 -3.84 2.65
C GLU A 193 -26.30 -3.38 1.22
N SER A 194 -25.31 -3.16 0.36
CA SER A 194 -25.54 -2.73 -1.04
C SER A 194 -26.33 -3.76 -1.87
N VAL A 195 -26.24 -5.05 -1.53
CA VAL A 195 -26.99 -6.13 -2.20
C VAL A 195 -28.39 -6.31 -1.57
N GLY A 196 -28.68 -5.60 -0.47
CA GLY A 196 -29.99 -5.55 0.19
C GLY A 196 -30.12 -6.39 1.45
N LEU A 197 -29.03 -6.92 2.01
CA LEU A 197 -28.97 -7.53 3.34
C LEU A 197 -28.23 -6.60 4.30
N THR A 198 -29.00 -5.76 4.98
CA THR A 198 -28.44 -4.71 5.83
C THR A 198 -28.35 -5.17 7.28
N LEU A 199 -27.18 -5.04 7.89
CA LEU A 199 -27.01 -5.27 9.33
C LEU A 199 -27.60 -4.09 10.12
N VAL A 200 -28.62 -4.35 10.93
CA VAL A 200 -29.34 -3.35 11.75
C VAL A 200 -28.86 -3.36 13.19
N GLY A 201 -28.76 -4.55 13.79
CA GLY A 201 -28.42 -4.71 15.19
C GLY A 201 -27.46 -5.87 15.38
N ARG A 202 -26.49 -5.67 16.27
CA ARG A 202 -25.58 -6.74 16.69
C ARG A 202 -25.19 -6.56 18.15
N ASP A 203 -25.54 -7.57 18.94
CA ASP A 203 -25.09 -7.73 20.31
C ASP A 203 -24.14 -8.95 20.43
N GLN A 204 -23.76 -9.32 21.65
CA GLN A 204 -22.93 -10.50 21.88
C GLN A 204 -23.66 -11.82 21.59
N SER A 205 -24.99 -11.84 21.71
CA SER A 205 -25.83 -13.04 21.61
C SER A 205 -26.88 -12.98 20.50
N SER A 206 -27.06 -11.84 19.84
CA SER A 206 -28.07 -11.65 18.81
C SER A 206 -27.54 -10.85 17.63
N MET A 207 -28.10 -11.12 16.44
CA MET A 207 -27.82 -10.38 15.21
C MET A 207 -29.13 -10.19 14.44
N GLN A 208 -29.34 -8.98 13.92
CA GLN A 208 -30.54 -8.61 13.19
C GLN A 208 -30.18 -8.12 11.80
N LEU A 209 -30.69 -8.80 10.77
CA LEU A 209 -30.50 -8.44 9.38
C LEU A 209 -31.83 -7.98 8.79
N ARG A 210 -31.83 -6.83 8.10
CA ARG A 210 -32.96 -6.35 7.32
C ARG A 210 -32.82 -6.84 5.88
N THR A 211 -33.90 -7.45 5.39
CA THR A 211 -34.01 -7.95 4.02
C THR A 211 -34.47 -6.83 3.07
N PRO A 212 -34.37 -7.03 1.73
CA PRO A 212 -34.84 -6.03 0.77
C PRO A 212 -36.36 -5.74 0.85
N GLY A 213 -37.13 -6.66 1.46
CA GLY A 213 -38.57 -6.52 1.70
C GLY A 213 -38.91 -5.86 3.05
N ASP A 214 -37.94 -5.21 3.70
CA ASP A 214 -38.05 -4.57 5.02
C ASP A 214 -38.43 -5.52 6.17
N GLN A 215 -38.28 -6.84 5.97
CA GLN A 215 -38.43 -7.83 7.04
C GLN A 215 -37.11 -7.95 7.82
N ILE A 216 -37.22 -7.98 9.14
CA ILE A 216 -36.09 -8.19 10.05
C ILE A 216 -35.97 -9.67 10.35
N LEU A 217 -34.82 -10.25 10.02
CA LEU A 217 -34.42 -11.60 10.38
C LEU A 217 -33.60 -11.56 11.67
N ASN A 218 -34.06 -12.31 12.67
CA ASN A 218 -33.38 -12.44 13.95
C ASN A 218 -32.55 -13.74 13.98
N PHE A 219 -31.30 -13.60 14.39
CA PHE A 219 -30.37 -14.71 14.58
C PHE A 219 -29.84 -14.68 16.00
N THR A 220 -29.87 -15.83 16.67
CA THR A 220 -29.19 -16.00 17.96
C THR A 220 -27.76 -16.48 17.70
N ILE A 221 -26.77 -15.75 18.20
CA ILE A 221 -25.37 -16.15 18.14
C ILE A 221 -25.11 -17.11 19.30
N LEU A 222 -24.84 -18.37 18.98
CA LEU A 222 -24.58 -19.42 19.97
C LEU A 222 -23.11 -19.40 20.42
N GLN A 223 -22.17 -19.33 19.47
CA GLN A 223 -20.73 -19.25 19.75
C GLN A 223 -20.00 -18.45 18.67
N ILE A 224 -18.94 -17.75 19.08
CA ILE A 224 -18.03 -17.00 18.19
C ILE A 224 -16.62 -17.53 18.38
N PHE A 225 -15.96 -17.87 17.28
CA PHE A 225 -14.54 -18.20 17.22
C PHE A 225 -13.81 -17.04 16.54
N PRO A 226 -13.23 -16.11 17.33
CA PRO A 226 -12.61 -14.91 16.78
C PRO A 226 -11.38 -15.26 15.93
N PHE A 227 -11.09 -14.38 14.96
CA PHE A 227 -9.89 -14.49 14.17
C PHE A 227 -8.62 -14.41 15.04
N THR A 228 -7.70 -15.36 14.87
CA THR A 228 -6.33 -15.25 15.40
C THR A 228 -5.29 -15.35 14.29
N TYR A 229 -4.10 -14.82 14.55
CA TYR A 229 -3.02 -14.88 13.57
C TYR A 229 -2.54 -16.32 13.31
N GLU A 230 -2.59 -17.18 14.33
CA GLU A 230 -2.20 -18.59 14.19
C GLU A 230 -3.25 -19.37 13.39
N SER A 231 -4.55 -19.13 13.64
CA SER A 231 -5.63 -19.88 12.97
C SER A 231 -5.92 -19.38 11.55
N LYS A 232 -5.67 -18.09 11.28
CA LYS A 232 -5.99 -17.38 10.03
C LYS A 232 -7.44 -17.57 9.54
N ARG A 233 -8.37 -17.82 10.46
CA ARG A 233 -9.79 -18.06 10.19
C ARG A 233 -10.66 -17.58 11.34
N MET A 234 -11.91 -17.30 11.03
CA MET A 234 -12.96 -16.90 11.96
C MET A 234 -14.19 -17.78 11.73
N GLY A 235 -14.83 -18.21 12.81
CA GLY A 235 -16.07 -18.98 12.75
C GLY A 235 -17.17 -18.41 13.63
N VAL A 236 -18.42 -18.67 13.29
CA VAL A 236 -19.59 -18.33 14.11
C VAL A 236 -20.66 -19.41 13.99
N ILE A 237 -21.24 -19.80 15.11
CA ILE A 237 -22.42 -20.68 15.15
C ILE A 237 -23.63 -19.79 15.41
N VAL A 238 -24.59 -19.84 14.50
CA VAL A 238 -25.83 -19.06 14.57
C VAL A 238 -27.03 -19.98 14.49
N ARG A 239 -28.08 -19.63 15.23
CA ARG A 239 -29.42 -20.21 15.11
C ARG A 239 -30.34 -19.19 14.47
N ASP A 240 -31.00 -19.59 13.39
CA ASP A 240 -32.04 -18.79 12.75
C ASP A 240 -33.34 -18.93 13.56
N GLU A 241 -33.89 -17.83 14.08
CA GLU A 241 -35.11 -17.89 14.92
C GLU A 241 -36.36 -18.24 14.10
N SER A 242 -36.35 -18.01 12.79
CA SER A 242 -37.49 -18.28 11.92
C SER A 242 -37.59 -19.75 11.52
N THR A 243 -36.45 -20.39 11.22
CA THR A 243 -36.40 -21.79 10.78
C THR A 243 -35.99 -22.76 11.89
N GLY A 244 -35.37 -22.27 12.96
CA GLY A 244 -34.76 -23.09 14.02
C GLY A 244 -33.47 -23.79 13.59
N GLU A 245 -32.97 -23.55 12.37
CA GLU A 245 -31.75 -24.20 11.86
C GLU A 245 -30.50 -23.63 12.54
N ILE A 246 -29.59 -24.52 12.96
CA ILE A 246 -28.27 -24.17 13.45
C ILE A 246 -27.26 -24.36 12.33
N THR A 247 -26.55 -23.29 12.01
CA THR A 247 -25.50 -23.32 10.99
C THR A 247 -24.21 -22.78 11.55
N PHE A 248 -23.12 -23.50 11.31
CA PHE A 248 -21.77 -23.04 11.55
C PHE A 248 -21.22 -22.40 10.27
N TYR A 249 -20.90 -21.10 10.32
CA TYR A 249 -20.25 -20.38 9.23
C TYR A 249 -18.79 -20.13 9.56
N MET A 250 -17.94 -20.24 8.54
CA MET A 250 -16.52 -19.97 8.66
C MET A 250 -16.01 -19.16 7.48
N LYS A 251 -15.09 -18.22 7.76
CA LYS A 251 -14.29 -17.55 6.74
C LYS A 251 -12.82 -17.56 7.10
N GLY A 252 -11.94 -17.74 6.13
CA GLY A 252 -10.49 -17.78 6.38
C GLY A 252 -9.64 -17.69 5.13
N ALA A 253 -8.32 -17.73 5.34
CA ALA A 253 -7.34 -17.78 4.26
C ALA A 253 -7.45 -19.10 3.47
N ASP A 254 -7.20 -19.02 2.17
CA ASP A 254 -7.23 -20.14 1.22
C ASP A 254 -6.39 -21.34 1.66
N VAL A 255 -5.14 -21.13 2.08
CA VAL A 255 -4.22 -22.21 2.49
C VAL A 255 -4.76 -23.02 3.66
N VAL A 256 -5.45 -22.38 4.61
CA VAL A 256 -6.01 -23.05 5.79
C VAL A 256 -7.34 -23.70 5.44
N MET A 257 -8.18 -22.98 4.71
CA MET A 257 -9.52 -23.43 4.36
C MET A 257 -9.50 -24.61 3.39
N ALA A 258 -8.49 -24.73 2.51
CA ALA A 258 -8.33 -25.85 1.59
C ALA A 258 -8.26 -27.23 2.29
N GLY A 259 -7.75 -27.28 3.53
CA GLY A 259 -7.72 -28.51 4.34
C GLY A 259 -8.98 -28.76 5.18
N ILE A 260 -9.86 -27.77 5.29
CA ILE A 260 -11.09 -27.79 6.11
C ILE A 260 -12.33 -28.08 5.27
N VAL A 261 -12.37 -27.52 4.06
CA VAL A 261 -13.49 -27.68 3.14
C VAL A 261 -13.43 -29.00 2.39
N GLN A 262 -14.57 -29.48 1.93
CA GLN A 262 -14.64 -30.62 1.02
C GLN A 262 -13.83 -30.34 -0.25
N TYR A 263 -13.21 -31.39 -0.79
CA TYR A 263 -12.37 -31.29 -1.99
C TYR A 263 -13.13 -30.64 -3.15
N ASN A 264 -12.52 -29.61 -3.74
CA ASN A 264 -13.05 -28.86 -4.87
C ASN A 264 -11.93 -28.57 -5.86
N ASP A 265 -12.09 -29.02 -7.11
CA ASP A 265 -11.05 -28.94 -8.15
C ASP A 265 -10.63 -27.50 -8.49
N TRP A 266 -11.53 -26.53 -8.31
CA TRP A 266 -11.36 -25.14 -8.74
C TRP A 266 -10.85 -24.20 -7.64
N LEU A 267 -10.85 -24.62 -6.38
CA LEU A 267 -10.58 -23.75 -5.23
C LEU A 267 -9.18 -23.11 -5.31
N GLU A 268 -8.15 -23.93 -5.49
CA GLU A 268 -6.76 -23.47 -5.52
C GLU A 268 -6.47 -22.59 -6.75
N GLU A 269 -7.00 -22.98 -7.91
CA GLU A 269 -6.81 -22.24 -9.16
C GLU A 269 -7.46 -20.86 -9.11
N GLU A 270 -8.72 -20.78 -8.67
CA GLU A 270 -9.45 -19.50 -8.62
C GLU A 270 -8.96 -18.57 -7.51
N CYS A 271 -8.58 -19.11 -6.34
CA CYS A 271 -7.86 -18.34 -5.33
C CYS A 271 -6.56 -17.75 -5.91
N GLY A 272 -5.81 -18.56 -6.67
CA GLY A 272 -4.61 -18.12 -7.38
C GLY A 272 -4.89 -17.03 -8.42
N ASN A 273 -5.97 -17.14 -9.20
CA ASN A 273 -6.40 -16.14 -10.19
C ASN A 273 -6.71 -14.79 -9.51
N MET A 274 -7.54 -14.81 -8.47
CA MET A 274 -7.92 -13.60 -7.73
C MET A 274 -6.72 -12.96 -7.01
N ALA A 275 -5.81 -13.77 -6.45
CA ALA A 275 -4.58 -13.27 -5.84
C ALA A 275 -3.58 -12.70 -6.87
N ARG A 276 -3.60 -13.17 -8.13
CA ARG A 276 -2.83 -12.59 -9.24
C ARG A 276 -3.40 -11.26 -9.72
N GLU A 277 -4.72 -11.09 -9.66
CA GLU A 277 -5.39 -9.80 -9.82
C GLU A 277 -5.10 -8.84 -8.67
N GLY A 278 -4.55 -9.35 -7.56
CA GLY A 278 -4.20 -8.64 -6.33
C GLY A 278 -5.44 -8.34 -5.46
N LEU A 279 -6.41 -9.23 -5.48
CA LEU A 279 -7.48 -9.24 -4.49
C LEU A 279 -7.00 -10.00 -3.25
N ARG A 280 -7.45 -9.55 -2.07
CA ARG A 280 -7.37 -10.35 -0.85
C ARG A 280 -8.50 -11.35 -0.87
N VAL A 281 -8.14 -12.63 -0.97
CA VAL A 281 -9.11 -13.72 -1.11
C VAL A 281 -9.43 -14.30 0.25
N LEU A 282 -10.72 -14.42 0.57
CA LEU A 282 -11.19 -15.23 1.69
C LEU A 282 -12.11 -16.33 1.18
N VAL A 283 -11.96 -17.51 1.75
CA VAL A 283 -12.82 -18.66 1.50
C VAL A 283 -13.91 -18.68 2.56
N VAL A 284 -15.17 -18.78 2.14
CA VAL A 284 -16.33 -18.86 3.03
C VAL A 284 -16.98 -20.24 2.89
N ALA A 285 -17.21 -20.89 4.03
CA ALA A 285 -17.78 -22.22 4.12
C ALA A 285 -18.88 -22.29 5.18
N LYS A 286 -19.77 -23.28 5.06
CA LYS A 286 -20.80 -23.57 6.07
C LYS A 286 -20.82 -25.05 6.46
N LYS A 287 -21.46 -25.33 7.58
CA LYS A 287 -21.82 -26.67 8.03
C LYS A 287 -23.12 -26.59 8.82
N SER A 288 -24.19 -27.24 8.33
CA SER A 288 -25.44 -27.34 9.09
C SER A 288 -25.27 -28.36 10.22
N LEU A 289 -25.74 -28.00 11.41
CA LEU A 289 -25.64 -28.82 12.61
C LEU A 289 -27.03 -29.23 13.07
N ALA A 290 -27.21 -30.51 13.39
CA ALA A 290 -28.39 -30.94 14.12
C ALA A 290 -28.32 -30.45 15.58
N GLU A 291 -29.48 -30.25 16.21
CA GLU A 291 -29.55 -29.79 17.61
C GLU A 291 -28.77 -30.71 18.55
N GLU A 292 -28.84 -32.03 18.37
CA GLU A 292 -28.07 -33.01 19.15
C GLU A 292 -26.55 -32.86 18.97
N GLN A 293 -26.10 -32.60 17.74
CA GLN A 293 -24.68 -32.40 17.43
C GLN A 293 -24.15 -31.11 18.06
N TYR A 294 -24.97 -30.05 18.06
CA TYR A 294 -24.63 -28.79 18.71
C TYR A 294 -24.54 -28.96 20.23
N GLN A 295 -25.50 -29.64 20.86
CA GLN A 295 -25.49 -29.88 22.31
C GLN A 295 -24.28 -30.72 22.76
N ASP A 296 -23.92 -31.77 22.01
CA ASP A 296 -22.71 -32.55 22.28
C ASP A 296 -21.44 -31.69 22.16
N PHE A 297 -21.35 -30.88 21.09
CA PHE A 297 -20.25 -29.95 20.90
C PHE A 297 -20.16 -28.94 22.05
N GLU A 298 -21.27 -28.32 22.43
CA GLU A 298 -21.32 -27.32 23.51
C GLU A 298 -20.89 -27.93 24.85
N ALA A 299 -21.36 -29.13 25.17
CA ALA A 299 -20.95 -29.85 26.39
C ALA A 299 -19.43 -30.09 26.41
N ARG A 300 -18.85 -30.60 25.31
CA ARG A 300 -17.39 -30.81 25.18
C ARG A 300 -16.62 -29.49 25.23
N TYR A 301 -17.14 -28.44 24.61
CA TYR A 301 -16.50 -27.13 24.55
C TYR A 301 -16.48 -26.44 25.92
N VAL A 302 -17.60 -26.48 26.66
CA VAL A 302 -17.67 -25.98 28.05
C VAL A 302 -16.75 -26.79 28.95
N GLN A 303 -16.72 -28.12 28.83
CA GLN A 303 -15.80 -28.97 29.58
C GLN A 303 -14.33 -28.63 29.30
N ALA A 304 -13.98 -28.38 28.03
CA ALA A 304 -12.64 -27.94 27.65
C ALA A 304 -12.28 -26.57 28.24
N LYS A 305 -13.21 -25.60 28.22
CA LYS A 305 -13.04 -24.28 28.82
C LYS A 305 -12.85 -24.31 30.34
N LEU A 306 -13.56 -25.22 31.02
CA LEU A 306 -13.48 -25.42 32.47
C LEU A 306 -12.21 -26.16 32.91
N SER A 307 -11.46 -26.76 31.97
CA SER A 307 -10.25 -27.50 32.31
C SER A 307 -9.13 -26.58 32.80
N VAL A 308 -8.52 -26.94 33.93
CA VAL A 308 -7.40 -26.19 34.54
C VAL A 308 -6.08 -26.49 33.82
N HIS A 309 -5.91 -27.72 33.32
CA HIS A 309 -4.71 -28.17 32.61
C HIS A 309 -4.95 -28.24 31.11
N ASP A 310 -4.00 -27.69 30.33
CA ASP A 310 -4.00 -27.70 28.86
C ASP A 310 -5.29 -27.18 28.21
N ARG A 311 -5.88 -26.15 28.83
CA ARG A 311 -7.14 -25.53 28.39
C ARG A 311 -7.10 -25.13 26.91
N SER A 312 -6.03 -24.46 26.48
CA SER A 312 -5.87 -23.99 25.10
C SER A 312 -5.89 -25.13 24.09
N LEU A 313 -5.18 -26.22 24.39
CA LEU A 313 -5.06 -27.37 23.48
C LEU A 313 -6.38 -28.16 23.42
N LYS A 314 -7.04 -28.39 24.56
CA LYS A 314 -8.37 -29.03 24.60
C LYS A 314 -9.44 -28.23 23.88
N VAL A 315 -9.40 -26.90 24.00
CA VAL A 315 -10.33 -26.02 23.27
C VAL A 315 -10.06 -26.11 21.76
N ALA A 316 -8.79 -26.08 21.36
CA ALA A 316 -8.41 -26.21 19.95
C ALA A 316 -8.87 -27.55 19.34
N THR A 317 -8.67 -28.68 20.02
CA THR A 317 -9.09 -30.00 19.50
C THR A 317 -10.62 -30.12 19.37
N VAL A 318 -11.38 -29.54 20.30
CA VAL A 318 -12.85 -29.50 20.18
C VAL A 318 -13.28 -28.65 18.99
N ILE A 319 -12.65 -27.50 18.77
CA ILE A 319 -12.90 -26.65 17.60
C ILE A 319 -12.55 -27.39 16.31
N GLU A 320 -11.38 -28.02 16.23
CA GLU A 320 -10.96 -28.81 15.05
C GLU A 320 -11.95 -29.92 14.71
N SER A 321 -12.61 -30.54 15.71
CA SER A 321 -13.65 -31.55 15.45
C SER A 321 -14.88 -31.00 14.73
N LEU A 322 -15.16 -29.69 14.88
CA LEU A 322 -16.22 -28.99 14.15
C LEU A 322 -15.79 -28.64 12.72
N GLU A 323 -14.50 -28.29 12.54
CA GLU A 323 -13.86 -27.79 11.32
C GLU A 323 -13.47 -28.88 10.31
N MET A 324 -14.20 -30.00 10.27
CA MET A 324 -13.98 -31.06 9.29
C MET A 324 -15.11 -31.12 8.25
N GLU A 325 -14.72 -31.32 6.98
CA GLU A 325 -15.62 -31.55 5.84
C GLU A 325 -16.67 -30.46 5.61
N MET A 326 -16.29 -29.19 5.78
CA MET A 326 -17.20 -28.07 5.58
C MET A 326 -17.59 -27.90 4.10
N GLU A 327 -18.83 -27.47 3.85
CA GLU A 327 -19.32 -27.16 2.51
C GLU A 327 -18.78 -25.79 2.06
N LEU A 328 -18.04 -25.76 0.94
CA LEU A 328 -17.55 -24.53 0.34
C LEU A 328 -18.71 -23.74 -0.30
N LEU A 329 -18.94 -22.51 0.17
CA LEU A 329 -19.97 -21.63 -0.37
C LEU A 329 -19.43 -20.73 -1.47
N CYS A 330 -18.42 -19.94 -1.14
CA CYS A 330 -17.91 -18.91 -2.04
C CYS A 330 -16.49 -18.45 -1.71
N LEU A 331 -15.86 -17.77 -2.67
CA LEU A 331 -14.68 -16.94 -2.48
C LEU A 331 -15.07 -15.48 -2.53
N THR A 332 -14.51 -14.68 -1.64
CA THR A 332 -14.65 -13.23 -1.65
C THR A 332 -13.31 -12.58 -1.99
N GLY A 333 -13.35 -11.55 -2.82
CA GLY A 333 -12.19 -10.76 -3.22
C GLY A 333 -12.34 -9.32 -2.79
N VAL A 334 -11.53 -8.88 -1.83
CA VAL A 334 -11.49 -7.50 -1.34
C VAL A 334 -10.23 -6.81 -1.84
N GLU A 335 -10.36 -5.63 -2.44
CA GLU A 335 -9.26 -4.81 -2.92
C GLU A 335 -8.96 -3.69 -1.91
N ASP A 336 -7.69 -3.53 -1.54
CA ASP A 336 -7.19 -2.32 -0.87
C ASP A 336 -6.97 -1.26 -1.95
N ARG A 337 -7.88 -0.28 -2.03
CA ARG A 337 -7.94 0.65 -3.15
C ARG A 337 -6.67 1.49 -3.22
N LEU A 338 -6.01 1.45 -4.38
CA LEU A 338 -4.88 2.33 -4.68
C LEU A 338 -5.34 3.79 -4.82
N GLN A 339 -4.45 4.73 -4.53
CA GLN A 339 -4.67 6.13 -4.90
C GLN A 339 -4.82 6.27 -6.43
N ALA A 340 -5.46 7.37 -6.84
CA ALA A 340 -5.62 7.70 -8.25
C ALA A 340 -4.27 7.72 -8.98
N ASP A 341 -4.23 7.09 -10.16
CA ASP A 341 -3.07 7.06 -11.07
C ASP A 341 -1.75 6.56 -10.46
N VAL A 342 -1.77 5.73 -9.42
CA VAL A 342 -0.56 5.10 -8.86
C VAL A 342 0.14 4.22 -9.90
N ARG A 343 -0.60 3.34 -10.58
CA ARG A 343 -0.02 2.40 -11.57
C ARG A 343 0.68 3.14 -12.73
N PRO A 344 0.04 4.10 -13.44
CA PRO A 344 0.71 4.85 -14.50
C PRO A 344 1.90 5.68 -14.00
N THR A 345 1.82 6.19 -12.77
CA THR A 345 2.91 6.95 -12.15
C THR A 345 4.13 6.05 -11.94
N LEU A 346 3.96 4.89 -11.30
CA LEU A 346 5.04 3.93 -11.07
C LEU A 346 5.65 3.42 -12.38
N GLU A 347 4.83 3.14 -13.39
CA GLU A 347 5.30 2.77 -14.73
C GLU A 347 6.17 3.86 -15.36
N THR A 348 5.74 5.13 -15.26
CA THR A 348 6.52 6.27 -15.76
C THR A 348 7.86 6.40 -15.04
N LEU A 349 7.88 6.23 -13.73
CA LEU A 349 9.11 6.30 -12.93
C LEU A 349 10.07 5.14 -13.27
N ARG A 350 9.55 3.93 -13.44
CA ARG A 350 10.33 2.75 -13.87
C ARG A 350 10.90 2.94 -15.27
N ASN A 351 10.10 3.44 -16.21
CA ASN A 351 10.54 3.75 -17.58
C ASN A 351 11.62 4.84 -17.62
N ALA A 352 11.65 5.73 -16.62
CA ALA A 352 12.70 6.72 -16.44
C ALA A 352 13.98 6.15 -15.78
N GLY A 353 14.01 4.87 -15.42
CA GLY A 353 15.15 4.19 -14.80
C GLY A 353 15.23 4.35 -13.28
N ILE A 354 14.15 4.81 -12.63
CA ILE A 354 14.08 4.89 -11.16
C ILE A 354 13.66 3.54 -10.61
N LYS A 355 14.48 2.99 -9.70
CA LYS A 355 14.16 1.74 -8.98
C LYS A 355 13.25 2.05 -7.81
N VAL A 356 12.13 1.34 -7.70
CA VAL A 356 11.13 1.58 -6.66
C VAL A 356 11.17 0.46 -5.62
N TRP A 357 11.33 0.85 -4.35
CA TRP A 357 11.36 -0.02 -3.19
C TRP A 357 10.15 0.32 -2.30
N MET A 358 9.32 -0.67 -2.01
CA MET A 358 8.18 -0.50 -1.10
C MET A 358 8.58 -0.95 0.30
N LEU A 359 8.50 -0.05 1.28
CA LEU A 359 8.84 -0.34 2.68
C LEU A 359 7.61 -0.19 3.55
N THR A 360 7.06 -1.29 4.08
CA THR A 360 5.81 -1.26 4.83
C THR A 360 5.90 -1.99 6.18
N GLY A 361 5.11 -1.53 7.14
CA GLY A 361 4.88 -2.24 8.41
C GLY A 361 3.90 -3.41 8.29
N ASP A 362 3.27 -3.58 7.13
CA ASP A 362 2.26 -4.61 6.89
C ASP A 362 2.85 -6.02 6.80
N LYS A 363 1.95 -7.00 6.92
CA LYS A 363 2.25 -8.42 6.70
C LYS A 363 2.63 -8.68 5.25
N LEU A 364 3.41 -9.76 5.06
CA LEU A 364 3.94 -10.19 3.76
C LEU A 364 2.85 -10.41 2.70
N GLU A 365 1.74 -11.05 3.07
CA GLU A 365 0.62 -11.34 2.18
C GLU A 365 0.01 -10.05 1.62
N THR A 366 -0.30 -9.08 2.50
CA THR A 366 -0.84 -7.77 2.14
C THR A 366 0.12 -6.93 1.30
N ALA A 367 1.40 -6.90 1.66
CA ALA A 367 2.42 -6.16 0.93
C ALA A 367 2.61 -6.73 -0.48
N THR A 368 2.65 -8.05 -0.61
CA THR A 368 2.77 -8.74 -1.91
C THR A 368 1.55 -8.47 -2.79
N CYS A 369 0.35 -8.53 -2.20
CA CYS A 369 -0.90 -8.21 -2.87
C CYS A 369 -0.90 -6.77 -3.40
N THR A 370 -0.48 -5.81 -2.56
CA THR A 370 -0.40 -4.40 -2.95
C THR A 370 0.66 -4.15 -4.02
N ALA A 371 1.81 -4.83 -3.94
CA ALA A 371 2.86 -4.74 -4.95
C ALA A 371 2.40 -5.24 -6.34
N LYS A 372 1.61 -6.33 -6.37
CA LYS A 372 0.97 -6.83 -7.60
C LYS A 372 -0.06 -5.84 -8.14
N ASN A 373 -0.95 -5.33 -7.28
CA ASN A 373 -1.96 -4.32 -7.62
C ASN A 373 -1.35 -3.03 -8.15
N ALA A 374 -0.27 -2.55 -7.54
CA ALA A 374 0.40 -1.32 -7.94
C ALA A 374 1.21 -1.48 -9.24
N HIS A 375 1.31 -2.70 -9.79
CA HIS A 375 2.20 -3.06 -10.91
C HIS A 375 3.67 -2.67 -10.65
N LEU A 376 4.05 -2.70 -9.37
CA LEU A 376 5.44 -2.59 -8.95
C LEU A 376 6.24 -3.76 -9.55
N VAL A 377 5.62 -4.93 -9.56
CA VAL A 377 6.09 -6.13 -10.26
C VAL A 377 5.25 -6.32 -11.53
N THR A 378 5.89 -6.62 -12.65
CA THR A 378 5.16 -6.93 -13.89
C THR A 378 4.46 -8.30 -13.78
N ARG A 379 3.35 -8.50 -14.49
CA ARG A 379 2.54 -9.73 -14.37
C ARG A 379 3.30 -11.03 -14.69
N ASN A 380 4.33 -10.95 -15.53
CA ASN A 380 5.12 -12.10 -15.97
C ASN A 380 6.44 -12.26 -15.19
N GLN A 381 6.68 -11.37 -14.22
CA GLN A 381 7.91 -11.37 -13.46
C GLN A 381 7.76 -12.17 -12.18
N ASP A 382 8.74 -13.04 -11.93
CA ASP A 382 8.77 -13.86 -10.74
C ASP A 382 9.00 -13.01 -9.48
N ILE A 383 8.24 -13.31 -8.44
CA ILE A 383 8.42 -12.74 -7.11
C ILE A 383 9.16 -13.78 -6.28
N HIS A 384 10.37 -13.44 -5.84
CA HIS A 384 11.08 -14.23 -4.86
C HIS A 384 10.73 -13.77 -3.45
N VAL A 385 9.93 -14.58 -2.77
CA VAL A 385 9.68 -14.43 -1.34
C VAL A 385 10.86 -15.01 -0.57
N PHE A 386 11.59 -14.15 0.14
CA PHE A 386 12.68 -14.51 1.01
C PHE A 386 12.14 -15.25 2.23
N ARG A 387 12.67 -16.44 2.52
CA ARG A 387 12.19 -17.25 3.64
C ARG A 387 12.54 -16.60 4.97
N LEU A 388 11.75 -16.92 6.00
CA LEU A 388 12.04 -16.46 7.36
C LEU A 388 13.36 -17.09 7.83
N VAL A 389 14.37 -16.26 8.06
CA VAL A 389 15.68 -16.69 8.59
C VAL A 389 15.89 -16.12 9.98
N THR A 390 16.45 -16.95 10.86
CA THR A 390 16.80 -16.56 12.23
C THR A 390 18.30 -16.65 12.48
N ASN A 391 18.97 -17.56 11.77
CA ASN A 391 20.37 -17.88 11.98
C ASN A 391 21.25 -17.44 10.80
N ARG A 392 22.54 -17.22 11.07
CA ARG A 392 23.55 -16.90 10.04
C ARG A 392 23.62 -17.94 8.93
N SER A 393 23.53 -19.23 9.25
CA SER A 393 23.64 -20.32 8.28
C SER A 393 22.44 -20.36 7.34
N GLU A 394 21.23 -20.16 7.87
CA GLU A 394 19.99 -20.07 7.09
C GLU A 394 20.02 -18.88 6.14
N ALA A 395 20.44 -17.70 6.64
CA ALA A 395 20.59 -16.50 5.82
C ALA A 395 21.57 -16.73 4.66
N HIS A 396 22.69 -17.40 4.89
CA HIS A 396 23.65 -17.72 3.83
C HIS A 396 23.08 -18.67 2.77
N LEU A 397 22.33 -19.70 3.18
CA LEU A 397 21.73 -20.66 2.25
C LEU A 397 20.67 -19.99 1.38
N GLU A 398 19.81 -19.16 1.97
CA GLU A 398 18.77 -18.42 1.24
C GLU A 398 19.37 -17.33 0.33
N LEU A 399 20.41 -16.62 0.76
CA LEU A 399 21.15 -15.68 -0.11
C LEU A 399 21.75 -16.38 -1.33
N ASN A 400 22.34 -17.57 -1.15
CA ASN A 400 22.88 -18.35 -2.26
C ASN A 400 21.79 -18.87 -3.20
N ALA A 401 20.61 -19.23 -2.66
CA ALA A 401 19.46 -19.61 -3.47
C ALA A 401 18.94 -18.41 -4.28
N PHE A 402 18.87 -17.25 -3.65
CA PHE A 402 18.43 -16.01 -4.28
C PHE A 402 19.38 -15.54 -5.39
N ARG A 403 20.69 -15.65 -5.19
CA ARG A 403 21.71 -15.30 -6.17
C ARG A 403 21.57 -16.01 -7.51
N ARG A 404 20.95 -17.20 -7.54
CA ARG A 404 20.71 -17.97 -8.77
C ARG A 404 19.51 -17.47 -9.57
N LYS A 405 18.68 -16.62 -8.99
CA LYS A 405 17.49 -16.05 -9.65
C LYS A 405 17.86 -14.73 -10.31
N HIS A 406 17.48 -14.59 -11.57
CA HIS A 406 17.63 -13.35 -12.33
C HIS A 406 16.25 -12.73 -12.59
N ASP A 407 16.23 -11.40 -12.72
CA ASP A 407 15.03 -10.61 -13.06
C ASP A 407 13.80 -10.91 -12.19
N CYS A 408 14.00 -11.09 -10.88
CA CYS A 408 12.93 -11.32 -9.93
C CYS A 408 12.78 -10.16 -8.95
N ALA A 409 11.54 -9.86 -8.55
CA ALA A 409 11.27 -8.91 -7.47
C ALA A 409 11.48 -9.59 -6.12
N LEU A 410 12.12 -8.89 -5.17
CA LEU A 410 12.41 -9.42 -3.84
C LEU A 410 11.31 -9.02 -2.85
N VAL A 411 10.81 -9.97 -2.07
CA VAL A 411 9.94 -9.71 -0.91
C VAL A 411 10.63 -10.25 0.34
N ILE A 412 10.90 -9.41 1.33
CA ILE A 412 11.61 -9.79 2.57
C ILE A 412 10.91 -9.24 3.82
N SER A 413 10.89 -10.01 4.91
CA SER A 413 10.40 -9.56 6.22
C SER A 413 11.48 -8.79 6.98
N GLY A 414 11.09 -7.81 7.81
CA GLY A 414 11.99 -7.01 8.64
C GLY A 414 12.91 -7.86 9.53
N ASP A 415 12.39 -8.93 10.13
CA ASP A 415 13.19 -9.84 10.97
C ASP A 415 14.34 -10.51 10.18
N SER A 416 14.02 -10.98 8.97
CA SER A 416 15.00 -11.63 8.08
C SER A 416 15.98 -10.62 7.49
N LEU A 417 15.50 -9.42 7.19
CA LEU A 417 16.33 -8.31 6.75
C LEU A 417 17.37 -7.97 7.82
N GLU A 418 16.99 -7.88 9.09
CA GLU A 418 17.91 -7.57 10.18
C GLU A 418 19.03 -8.60 10.31
N VAL A 419 18.71 -9.90 10.21
CA VAL A 419 19.72 -10.97 10.21
C VAL A 419 20.65 -10.85 9.00
N CYS A 420 20.11 -10.57 7.81
CA CYS A 420 20.91 -10.39 6.59
C CYS A 420 21.84 -9.18 6.71
N LEU A 421 21.33 -8.03 7.18
CA LEU A 421 22.13 -6.82 7.38
C LEU A 421 23.20 -7.01 8.46
N LYS A 422 22.94 -7.79 9.51
CA LYS A 422 23.91 -8.04 10.58
C LYS A 422 25.11 -8.89 10.13
N TYR A 423 24.88 -9.92 9.32
CA TYR A 423 25.92 -10.91 8.98
C TYR A 423 26.44 -10.83 7.55
N TYR A 424 25.63 -10.38 6.60
CA TYR A 424 25.90 -10.40 5.15
C TYR A 424 25.45 -9.09 4.46
N GLU A 425 25.65 -7.94 5.12
CA GLU A 425 25.18 -6.64 4.64
C GLU A 425 25.57 -6.34 3.19
N TYR A 426 26.85 -6.53 2.86
CA TYR A 426 27.39 -6.22 1.54
C TYR A 426 26.77 -7.10 0.44
N GLU A 427 26.76 -8.41 0.65
CA GLU A 427 26.22 -9.39 -0.32
C GLU A 427 24.73 -9.18 -0.52
N PHE A 428 23.97 -8.97 0.56
CA PHE A 428 22.53 -8.73 0.49
C PHE A 428 22.22 -7.44 -0.29
N MET A 429 22.89 -6.33 0.03
CA MET A 429 22.64 -5.06 -0.63
C MET A 429 23.01 -5.10 -2.11
N GLU A 430 24.08 -5.80 -2.48
CA GLU A 430 24.45 -5.99 -3.89
C GLU A 430 23.34 -6.73 -4.66
N LEU A 431 22.81 -7.83 -4.12
CA LEU A 431 21.73 -8.60 -4.73
C LEU A 431 20.42 -7.82 -4.78
N ALA A 432 20.03 -7.18 -3.68
CA ALA A 432 18.82 -6.37 -3.60
C ALA A 432 18.86 -5.18 -4.57
N CYS A 433 20.04 -4.54 -4.75
CA CYS A 433 20.21 -3.45 -5.70
C CYS A 433 20.13 -3.90 -7.16
N GLN A 434 20.38 -5.16 -7.48
CA GLN A 434 20.21 -5.70 -8.84
C GLN A 434 18.74 -5.93 -9.18
N CYS A 435 17.89 -6.14 -8.18
CA CYS A 435 16.47 -6.36 -8.37
C CYS A 435 15.79 -5.16 -9.06
N PRO A 436 14.74 -5.40 -9.85
CA PRO A 436 13.91 -4.36 -10.45
C PRO A 436 13.01 -3.68 -9.42
N ALA A 437 12.50 -4.45 -8.47
CA ALA A 437 11.70 -3.97 -7.34
C ALA A 437 12.02 -4.77 -6.07
N VAL A 438 11.90 -4.11 -4.91
CA VAL A 438 12.07 -4.73 -3.60
C VAL A 438 10.90 -4.32 -2.71
N VAL A 439 10.33 -5.27 -1.97
CA VAL A 439 9.25 -5.06 -1.02
C VAL A 439 9.71 -5.56 0.34
N CYS A 440 9.88 -4.65 1.29
CA CYS A 440 10.20 -4.99 2.67
C CYS A 440 8.93 -4.89 3.51
N CYS A 441 8.61 -5.97 4.24
CA CYS A 441 7.40 -6.14 5.02
C CYS A 441 7.72 -6.11 6.52
N ARG A 442 6.77 -5.76 7.38
CA ARG A 442 6.95 -5.65 8.84
C ARG A 442 8.17 -4.80 9.25
N CYS A 443 8.49 -3.76 8.47
CA CYS A 443 9.62 -2.89 8.79
C CYS A 443 9.27 -1.93 9.92
N THR A 444 10.17 -1.80 10.89
CA THR A 444 10.11 -0.74 11.89
C THR A 444 10.56 0.61 11.27
N PRO A 445 10.15 1.76 11.83
CA PRO A 445 10.61 3.08 11.34
C PRO A 445 12.13 3.22 11.29
N THR A 446 12.85 2.63 12.25
CA THR A 446 14.32 2.63 12.29
C THR A 446 14.93 1.78 11.18
N GLN A 447 14.36 0.61 10.89
CA GLN A 447 14.77 -0.22 9.77
C GLN A 447 14.56 0.50 8.43
N LYS A 448 13.44 1.23 8.25
CA LYS A 448 13.20 1.99 7.02
C LYS A 448 14.31 3.02 6.77
N ALA A 449 14.68 3.80 7.79
CA ALA A 449 15.77 4.76 7.71
C ALA A 449 17.13 4.08 7.43
N GLN A 450 17.41 2.95 8.10
CA GLN A 450 18.64 2.19 7.86
C GLN A 450 18.78 1.73 6.40
N ILE A 451 17.69 1.28 5.77
CA ILE A 451 17.70 0.87 4.34
C ILE A 451 18.06 2.06 3.43
N VAL A 452 17.49 3.24 3.69
CA VAL A 452 17.78 4.47 2.91
C VAL A 452 19.27 4.79 3.00
N ARG A 453 19.81 4.82 4.22
CA ARG A 453 21.22 5.11 4.47
C ARG A 453 22.16 4.11 3.79
N LEU A 454 21.86 2.82 3.90
CA LEU A 454 22.65 1.77 3.25
C LEU A 454 22.62 1.89 1.72
N LEU A 455 21.47 2.24 1.13
CA LEU A 455 21.39 2.50 -0.31
C LEU A 455 22.27 3.66 -0.74
N GLN A 456 22.25 4.78 0.01
CA GLN A 456 23.10 5.94 -0.27
C GLN A 456 24.59 5.59 -0.16
N GLU A 457 25.01 4.98 0.95
CA GLU A 457 26.41 4.64 1.22
C GLU A 457 26.98 3.61 0.23
N ARG A 458 26.17 2.62 -0.20
CA ARG A 458 26.64 1.52 -1.06
C ARG A 458 26.57 1.86 -2.55
N THR A 459 25.55 2.59 -2.98
CA THR A 459 25.35 2.89 -4.42
C THR A 459 25.90 4.25 -4.82
N GLY A 460 26.06 5.19 -3.89
CA GLY A 460 26.40 6.59 -4.17
C GLY A 460 25.33 7.32 -4.99
N LYS A 461 24.13 6.74 -5.14
CA LYS A 461 23.01 7.30 -5.90
C LYS A 461 22.04 8.02 -4.97
N LEU A 462 21.37 9.02 -5.52
CA LEU A 462 20.38 9.79 -4.77
C LEU A 462 19.09 9.01 -4.59
N THR A 463 18.58 9.07 -3.37
CA THR A 463 17.36 8.42 -2.91
C THR A 463 16.26 9.45 -2.67
N CYS A 464 15.02 9.05 -2.89
CA CYS A 464 13.84 9.83 -2.55
C CYS A 464 12.90 8.95 -1.74
N ALA A 465 12.41 9.45 -0.62
CA ALA A 465 11.47 8.74 0.24
C ALA A 465 10.10 9.42 0.23
N VAL A 466 9.03 8.61 0.18
CA VAL A 466 7.64 9.06 0.16
C VAL A 466 6.86 8.37 1.27
N GLY A 467 6.14 9.14 2.06
CA GLY A 467 5.28 8.63 3.14
C GLY A 467 4.21 9.66 3.54
N ASP A 468 3.22 9.23 4.32
CA ASP A 468 2.12 10.09 4.81
C ASP A 468 2.06 10.13 6.36
N GLY A 469 2.43 9.04 7.01
CA GLY A 469 2.34 8.86 8.46
C GLY A 469 3.59 9.24 9.26
N GLY A 470 3.44 9.34 10.59
CA GLY A 470 4.57 9.58 11.51
C GLY A 470 5.66 8.52 11.46
N ASN A 471 5.30 7.29 11.08
CA ASN A 471 6.22 6.16 10.94
C ASN A 471 7.24 6.33 9.81
N ASP A 472 6.97 7.22 8.86
CA ASP A 472 7.81 7.44 7.68
C ASP A 472 8.73 8.65 7.83
N VAL A 473 8.57 9.44 8.90
CA VAL A 473 9.36 10.65 9.14
C VAL A 473 10.86 10.34 9.13
N SER A 474 11.28 9.27 9.80
CA SER A 474 12.69 8.86 9.84
C SER A 474 13.23 8.47 8.45
N MET A 475 12.41 7.80 7.63
CA MET A 475 12.78 7.43 6.26
C MET A 475 12.89 8.67 5.36
N ILE A 476 11.95 9.60 5.51
CA ILE A 476 11.89 10.88 4.76
C ILE A 476 13.11 11.74 5.08
N GLN A 477 13.45 11.90 6.36
CA GLN A 477 14.57 12.73 6.81
C GLN A 477 15.94 12.16 6.45
N GLU A 478 16.08 10.83 6.39
CA GLU A 478 17.36 10.20 6.00
C GLU A 478 17.60 10.27 4.49
N SER A 479 16.55 10.40 3.68
CA SER A 479 16.66 10.44 2.22
C SER A 479 17.21 11.77 1.70
N ASP A 480 17.80 11.77 0.50
CA ASP A 480 18.29 13.01 -0.13
C ASP A 480 17.15 13.95 -0.53
N CYS A 481 15.96 13.40 -0.71
CA CYS A 481 14.75 14.15 -1.02
C CYS A 481 13.53 13.48 -0.37
N GLY A 482 13.01 14.14 0.67
CA GLY A 482 11.79 13.72 1.35
C GLY A 482 10.52 14.29 0.71
N VAL A 483 9.54 13.43 0.41
CA VAL A 483 8.22 13.84 -0.07
C VAL A 483 7.14 13.33 0.88
N GLY A 484 6.35 14.23 1.42
CA GLY A 484 5.23 13.90 2.30
C GLY A 484 3.91 13.96 1.53
N VAL A 485 3.09 12.91 1.64
CA VAL A 485 1.72 12.90 1.13
C VAL A 485 0.78 13.37 2.23
N GLU A 486 -0.14 14.29 1.92
CA GLU A 486 -1.17 14.71 2.88
C GLU A 486 -2.27 13.64 2.96
N GLY A 487 -2.13 12.72 3.93
CA GLY A 487 -3.06 11.62 4.18
C GLY A 487 -4.09 11.91 5.29
N LYS A 488 -4.99 10.94 5.52
CA LYS A 488 -6.00 10.98 6.61
C LYS A 488 -5.38 10.79 8.00
N GLU A 489 -4.18 10.18 8.09
CA GLU A 489 -3.51 9.85 9.36
C GLU A 489 -2.80 11.04 10.02
N GLY A 490 -2.73 12.19 9.34
CA GLY A 490 -2.18 13.43 9.88
C GLY A 490 -1.21 14.11 8.93
N LYS A 491 -0.61 15.23 9.38
CA LYS A 491 0.34 16.03 8.57
C LYS A 491 1.79 15.87 9.00
N GLN A 492 2.12 14.86 9.81
CA GLN A 492 3.46 14.71 10.39
C GLN A 492 4.53 14.46 9.32
N ALA A 493 4.32 13.50 8.41
CA ALA A 493 5.24 13.25 7.30
C ALA A 493 5.36 14.46 6.38
N SER A 494 4.21 15.06 6.03
CA SER A 494 4.17 16.31 5.26
C SER A 494 5.06 17.37 5.91
N LEU A 495 4.87 17.70 7.19
CA LEU A 495 5.63 18.75 7.87
C LEU A 495 7.14 18.49 7.92
N ALA A 496 7.55 17.23 8.04
CA ALA A 496 8.96 16.83 8.06
C ALA A 496 9.62 16.74 6.67
N ALA A 497 8.83 16.72 5.59
CA ALA A 497 9.31 16.52 4.23
C ALA A 497 9.74 17.83 3.53
N ASP A 498 10.65 17.70 2.56
CA ASP A 498 11.10 18.79 1.69
C ASP A 498 9.99 19.28 0.76
N PHE A 499 9.15 18.35 0.28
CA PHE A 499 7.99 18.62 -0.57
C PHE A 499 6.74 17.99 0.06
N SER A 500 5.66 18.77 0.19
CA SER A 500 4.31 18.25 0.44
C SER A 500 3.57 18.10 -0.88
N ILE A 501 2.97 16.93 -1.12
CA ILE A 501 2.02 16.71 -2.21
C ILE A 501 0.71 16.15 -1.64
N THR A 502 -0.39 16.35 -2.34
CA THR A 502 -1.72 15.90 -1.90
C THR A 502 -2.02 14.45 -2.27
N GLN A 503 -1.43 13.94 -3.35
CA GLN A 503 -1.66 12.60 -3.89
C GLN A 503 -0.39 12.05 -4.53
N PHE A 504 -0.20 10.73 -4.49
CA PHE A 504 0.98 10.07 -5.05
C PHE A 504 1.21 10.37 -6.53
N LYS A 505 0.16 10.50 -7.36
CA LYS A 505 0.30 10.80 -8.80
C LYS A 505 1.05 12.09 -9.11
N HIS A 506 1.03 13.06 -8.20
CA HIS A 506 1.73 14.32 -8.37
C HIS A 506 3.26 14.15 -8.34
N LEU A 507 3.75 13.07 -7.72
CA LEU A 507 5.17 12.70 -7.71
C LEU A 507 5.72 12.51 -9.12
N GLY A 508 4.97 11.86 -10.01
CA GLY A 508 5.39 11.62 -11.39
C GLY A 508 5.72 12.93 -12.10
N ARG A 509 4.88 13.95 -11.93
CA ARG A 509 5.11 15.28 -12.51
C ARG A 509 6.21 16.05 -11.79
N LEU A 510 6.28 15.97 -10.46
CA LEU A 510 7.31 16.62 -9.64
C LEU A 510 8.71 16.16 -10.08
N LEU A 511 8.92 14.86 -10.24
CA LEU A 511 10.21 14.30 -10.64
C LEU A 511 10.50 14.50 -12.14
N MET A 512 9.57 14.07 -13.00
CA MET A 512 9.84 13.98 -14.44
C MET A 512 9.86 15.35 -15.14
N VAL A 513 9.03 16.30 -14.69
CA VAL A 513 8.96 17.63 -15.30
C VAL A 513 9.79 18.60 -14.50
N HIS A 514 9.47 18.82 -13.22
CA HIS A 514 10.15 19.84 -12.44
C HIS A 514 11.57 19.46 -12.09
N GLY A 515 11.81 18.23 -11.65
CA GLY A 515 13.16 17.75 -11.32
C GLY A 515 14.10 17.79 -12.53
N ARG A 516 13.67 17.21 -13.66
CA ARG A 516 14.46 17.23 -14.90
C ARG A 516 14.75 18.65 -15.40
N ASN A 517 13.74 19.54 -15.40
CA ASN A 517 13.93 20.91 -15.87
C ASN A 517 14.80 21.72 -14.93
N SER A 518 14.64 21.57 -13.62
CA SER A 518 15.46 22.24 -12.61
C SER A 518 16.93 21.82 -12.74
N TYR A 519 17.18 20.52 -12.87
CA TYR A 519 18.54 20.00 -13.10
C TYR A 519 19.18 20.56 -14.37
N LYS A 520 18.49 20.50 -15.51
CA LYS A 520 19.00 21.04 -16.79
C LYS A 520 19.26 22.54 -16.74
N ARG A 521 18.36 23.31 -16.11
CA ARG A 521 18.50 24.77 -15.99
C ARG A 521 19.62 25.15 -15.04
N SER A 522 19.78 24.48 -13.90
CA SER A 522 20.93 24.64 -13.01
C SER A 522 22.25 24.34 -13.71
N ALA A 523 22.31 23.26 -14.50
CA ALA A 523 23.51 22.91 -15.26
C ALA A 523 23.86 23.98 -16.31
N ALA A 524 22.87 24.44 -17.10
CA ALA A 524 23.07 25.49 -18.10
C ALA A 524 23.49 26.83 -17.46
N LEU A 525 22.87 27.21 -16.34
CA LEU A 525 23.23 28.42 -15.59
C LEU A 525 24.66 28.33 -15.04
N SER A 526 25.05 27.17 -14.48
CA SER A 526 26.41 26.95 -13.98
C SER A 526 27.44 27.07 -15.11
N GLN A 527 27.17 26.40 -16.24
CA GLN A 527 28.02 26.46 -17.42
C GLN A 527 28.15 27.89 -17.96
N PHE A 528 27.05 28.63 -18.03
CA PHE A 528 27.05 30.01 -18.48
C PHE A 528 27.92 30.92 -17.59
N VAL A 529 27.75 30.82 -16.26
CA VAL A 529 28.52 31.63 -15.30
C VAL A 529 30.01 31.30 -15.37
N ILE A 530 30.37 30.00 -15.41
CA ILE A 530 31.77 29.56 -15.54
C ILE A 530 32.36 30.00 -16.89
N HIS A 531 31.61 29.84 -17.98
CA HIS A 531 32.04 30.25 -19.32
C HIS A 531 32.32 31.76 -19.37
N ARG A 532 31.41 32.60 -18.86
CA ARG A 532 31.60 34.06 -18.78
C ARG A 532 32.88 34.41 -18.01
N SER A 533 33.07 33.82 -16.82
CA SER A 533 34.28 34.05 -16.02
C SER A 533 35.56 33.63 -16.73
N LEU A 534 35.54 32.45 -17.37
CA LEU A 534 36.69 31.93 -18.11
C LEU A 534 37.05 32.83 -19.30
N CYS A 535 36.06 33.35 -20.03
CA CYS A 535 36.30 34.31 -21.12
C CYS A 535 37.01 35.57 -20.60
N ILE A 536 36.51 36.18 -19.52
CA ILE A 536 37.11 37.39 -18.92
C ILE A 536 38.55 37.11 -18.45
N SER A 537 38.78 35.99 -17.76
CA SER A 537 40.12 35.59 -17.32
C SER A 537 41.06 35.32 -18.49
N THR A 538 40.56 34.75 -19.59
CA THR A 538 41.36 34.50 -20.80
C THR A 538 41.73 35.82 -21.48
N MET A 539 40.80 36.78 -21.60
CA MET A 539 41.10 38.12 -22.12
C MET A 539 42.17 38.81 -21.25
N GLN A 540 42.05 38.72 -19.93
CA GLN A 540 43.05 39.25 -18.99
C GLN A 540 44.42 38.57 -19.18
N ALA A 541 44.46 37.25 -19.39
CA ALA A 541 45.71 36.53 -19.62
C ALA A 541 46.38 36.96 -20.93
N VAL A 542 45.60 37.11 -22.01
CA VAL A 542 46.11 37.60 -23.30
C VAL A 542 46.64 39.03 -23.16
N PHE A 543 45.91 39.92 -22.49
CA PHE A 543 46.36 41.29 -22.22
C PHE A 543 47.69 41.32 -21.45
N SER A 544 47.79 40.59 -20.34
CA SER A 544 49.04 40.49 -19.58
C SER A 544 50.19 39.92 -20.41
N SER A 545 49.95 38.94 -21.29
CA SER A 545 50.99 38.41 -22.19
C SER A 545 51.47 39.44 -23.22
N VAL A 546 50.58 40.24 -23.81
CA VAL A 546 50.94 41.28 -24.79
C VAL A 546 51.75 42.40 -24.13
N PHE A 547 51.39 42.80 -22.92
CA PHE A 547 52.08 43.85 -22.16
C PHE A 547 53.21 43.30 -21.28
N TYR A 548 54.12 42.51 -21.87
CA TYR A 548 55.36 42.04 -21.22
C TYR A 548 55.17 41.34 -19.86
N PHE A 549 54.07 40.61 -19.68
CA PHE A 549 53.68 39.98 -18.41
C PHE A 549 53.55 40.98 -17.25
N ALA A 550 53.06 42.19 -17.53
CA ALA A 550 52.70 43.16 -16.50
C ALA A 550 51.45 42.71 -15.74
N SER A 551 51.46 42.89 -14.42
CA SER A 551 50.34 42.58 -13.51
C SER A 551 49.35 43.75 -13.43
N VAL A 552 48.89 44.21 -14.60
CA VAL A 552 47.93 45.32 -14.74
C VAL A 552 46.57 44.76 -15.15
N PRO A 553 45.47 45.18 -14.50
CA PRO A 553 44.14 44.75 -14.87
C PRO A 553 43.71 45.37 -16.19
N LEU A 554 43.08 44.57 -17.06
CA LEU A 554 42.54 44.97 -18.36
C LEU A 554 41.35 45.93 -18.17
N TYR A 555 40.46 45.60 -17.24
CA TYR A 555 39.32 46.43 -16.85
C TYR A 555 39.68 47.20 -15.58
N GLN A 556 39.18 48.44 -15.42
CA GLN A 556 39.42 49.24 -14.22
C GLN A 556 38.12 49.55 -13.47
N GLY A 557 38.21 49.71 -12.15
CA GLY A 557 37.09 50.09 -11.29
C GLY A 557 35.97 49.05 -11.27
N PHE A 558 34.72 49.51 -11.40
CA PHE A 558 33.52 48.66 -11.35
C PHE A 558 33.46 47.59 -12.45
N LEU A 559 34.15 47.80 -13.58
CA LEU A 559 34.17 46.83 -14.69
C LEU A 559 34.90 45.53 -14.35
N ILE A 560 35.76 45.52 -13.32
CA ILE A 560 36.39 44.28 -12.79
C ILE A 560 35.36 43.39 -12.09
N ILE A 561 34.34 43.99 -11.47
CA ILE A 561 33.36 43.30 -10.63
C ILE A 561 32.32 42.55 -11.50
N GLY A 562 32.23 42.93 -12.78
CA GLY A 562 31.52 42.17 -13.82
C GLY A 562 30.13 42.66 -14.11
#